data_AF-A0A9D6R408-F1
#
_entry.id   AF-A0A9D6R408-F1
#
_cell.length_a   1.000
_cell.length_b   1.000
_cell.length_c   1.000
_cell.angle_alpha   90.00
_cell.angle_beta   90.00
_cell.angle_gamma   90.00
#
_symmetry.space_group_name_H-M   'P 1'
#
loop_
_entity.id
_entity.type
_entity.pdbx_description
1 polymer ?
#
loop_
_entity_poly.entity_id
_entity_poly.type
_entity_poly.pdbx_seq_one_letter_code
_entity_poly.pdbx_strand_id
1 'polypeptide(L)'
;MRSWLTILFLVALLVVGGILLTQQQSGEPFSLTKGYVPRLDATQALYFAGATVVIVASVIGLGVTLAVAMNFGSQQVASVQALSAKTAAAPAARETKHAADKAEGGKLIEPATLGRGLGLAGTILALAMVAFLTINRAINPPKEGGAETPAGESTPAVAPAPAASGPADLQSVFAALPAGDAAKGKDEFAAQPCASCHSLEPNKRIVGPSLAGVAARAASRKPGYSAELYLYESITKPSAYVVQDFQDGLMPQNFAQTLTPQQQADLIAFLMTQK
;
A
#
# COMPACT_ATOMS: atom_id res chain seq x y z
N MET A 1 16.50 -20.52 -5.90
CA MET A 1 17.91 -20.44 -6.39
C MET A 1 18.25 -19.08 -7.02
N ARG A 2 17.40 -18.50 -7.89
CA ARG A 2 17.66 -17.19 -8.54
C ARG A 2 17.84 -15.99 -7.59
N SER A 3 17.13 -15.92 -6.47
CA SER A 3 17.22 -14.77 -5.53
C SER A 3 18.55 -14.68 -4.77
N TRP A 4 19.25 -15.80 -4.56
CA TRP A 4 20.55 -15.83 -3.88
C TRP A 4 21.67 -15.29 -4.77
N LEU A 5 21.61 -15.56 -6.08
CA LEU A 5 22.56 -15.02 -7.06
C LEU A 5 22.46 -13.50 -7.18
N THR A 6 21.25 -12.92 -7.11
CA THR A 6 21.06 -11.46 -7.11
C THR A 6 21.62 -10.79 -5.85
N ILE A 7 21.47 -11.42 -4.68
CA ILE A 7 22.03 -10.88 -3.44
C ILE A 7 23.56 -10.92 -3.47
N LEU A 8 24.15 -12.04 -3.91
CA LEU A 8 25.61 -12.16 -4.08
C LEU A 8 26.16 -11.15 -5.09
N PHE A 9 25.43 -10.88 -6.17
CA PHE A 9 25.81 -9.88 -7.17
C PHE A 9 25.79 -8.45 -6.61
N LEU A 10 24.76 -8.09 -5.83
CA LEU A 10 24.68 -6.76 -5.20
C LEU A 10 25.75 -6.55 -4.13
N VAL A 11 26.07 -7.59 -3.35
CA VAL A 11 27.17 -7.54 -2.38
C VAL A 11 28.51 -7.39 -3.09
N ALA A 12 28.74 -8.10 -4.19
CA ALA A 12 29.96 -7.95 -5.00
C ALA A 12 30.10 -6.53 -5.58
N LEU A 13 29.00 -5.93 -6.05
CA LEU A 13 29.00 -4.55 -6.54
C LEU A 13 29.30 -3.52 -5.45
N LEU A 14 28.78 -3.72 -4.23
CA LEU A 14 29.09 -2.85 -3.10
C LEU A 14 30.55 -2.95 -2.68
N VAL A 15 31.13 -4.15 -2.68
CA VAL A 15 32.55 -4.36 -2.35
C VAL A 15 33.45 -3.72 -3.42
N VAL A 16 33.15 -3.95 -4.71
CA VAL A 16 33.92 -3.34 -5.81
C VAL A 16 33.78 -1.82 -5.82
N GLY A 17 32.56 -1.30 -5.59
CA GLY A 17 32.30 0.14 -5.51
C GLY A 17 33.01 0.82 -4.34
N GLY A 18 33.06 0.16 -3.17
CA GLY A 18 33.80 0.66 -2.01
C GLY A 18 35.32 0.70 -2.23
N ILE A 19 35.87 -0.31 -2.91
CA ILE A 19 37.29 -0.32 -3.31
C ILE A 19 37.58 0.81 -4.31
N LEU A 20 36.69 1.07 -5.27
CA LEU A 20 36.90 2.15 -6.24
C LEU A 20 36.82 3.55 -5.59
N LEU A 21 35.88 3.77 -4.66
CA LEU A 21 35.74 5.04 -3.96
C LEU A 21 36.97 5.37 -3.09
N THR A 22 37.53 4.36 -2.42
CA THR A 22 38.74 4.53 -1.60
C THR A 22 39.97 4.83 -2.44
N GLN A 23 40.05 4.31 -3.68
CA GLN A 23 41.12 4.60 -4.62
C GLN A 23 41.02 6.01 -5.25
N GLN A 24 39.81 6.58 -5.34
CA GLN A 24 39.64 7.94 -5.87
C GLN A 24 40.12 9.03 -4.89
N GLN A 25 40.21 8.71 -3.59
CA GLN A 25 40.66 9.66 -2.57
C GLN A 25 42.19 9.74 -2.42
N SER A 26 42.96 8.78 -2.94
CA SER A 26 44.42 8.74 -2.75
C SER A 26 45.24 9.56 -3.75
N GLY A 27 44.62 10.14 -4.79
CA GLY A 27 45.26 11.14 -5.67
C GLY A 27 46.39 10.65 -6.58
N GLU A 28 46.76 9.37 -6.54
CA GLU A 28 47.85 8.81 -7.35
C GLU A 28 47.33 8.34 -8.72
N PRO A 29 47.97 8.72 -9.85
CA PRO A 29 47.55 8.27 -11.18
C PRO A 29 47.76 6.77 -11.37
N PHE A 30 46.71 6.09 -11.84
CA PHE A 30 46.67 4.66 -12.07
C PHE A 30 47.77 4.19 -13.04
N SER A 31 48.66 3.31 -12.57
CA SER A 31 49.73 2.72 -13.38
C SER A 31 49.58 1.20 -13.43
N LEU A 32 49.13 0.68 -14.58
CA LEU A 32 48.87 -0.75 -14.83
C LEU A 32 50.12 -1.63 -14.83
N THR A 33 51.31 -1.06 -14.77
CA THR A 33 52.58 -1.80 -14.88
C THR A 33 53.15 -2.25 -13.54
N LYS A 34 52.66 -1.72 -12.41
CA LYS A 34 52.99 -2.22 -11.08
C LYS A 34 51.77 -2.98 -10.55
N GLY A 35 51.83 -4.30 -10.59
CA GLY A 35 50.81 -5.17 -9.98
C GLY A 35 50.61 -4.80 -8.51
N TYR A 36 49.56 -4.02 -8.25
CA TYR A 36 49.19 -3.61 -6.90
C TYR A 36 48.45 -4.77 -6.24
N VAL A 37 49.20 -5.64 -5.58
CA VAL A 37 48.66 -6.56 -4.57
C VAL A 37 48.52 -5.74 -3.29
N PRO A 38 47.30 -5.40 -2.83
CA PRO A 38 47.14 -4.76 -1.54
C PRO A 38 47.66 -5.72 -0.47
N ARG A 39 48.82 -5.42 0.12
CA ARG A 39 49.23 -6.04 1.38
C ARG A 39 48.37 -5.43 2.47
N LEU A 40 47.17 -5.99 2.67
CA LEU A 40 46.44 -5.81 3.90
C LEU A 40 47.32 -6.34 5.02
N ASP A 41 47.84 -5.46 5.87
CA ASP A 41 48.49 -5.93 7.09
C ASP A 41 47.47 -6.64 7.99
N ALA A 42 47.94 -7.48 8.91
CA ALA A 42 47.07 -8.27 9.77
C ALA A 42 46.09 -7.39 10.57
N THR A 43 46.46 -6.15 10.88
CA THR A 43 45.64 -5.16 11.58
C THR A 43 44.49 -4.69 10.72
N GLN A 44 44.73 -4.39 9.44
CA GLN A 44 43.67 -4.00 8.50
C GLN A 44 42.71 -5.15 8.22
N ALA A 45 43.22 -6.37 8.05
CA ALA A 45 42.38 -7.56 7.87
C ALA A 45 41.47 -7.82 9.09
N LEU A 46 42.01 -7.66 10.31
CA LEU A 46 41.23 -7.74 11.56
C LEU A 46 40.20 -6.62 11.68
N TYR A 47 40.50 -5.43 11.17
CA TYR A 47 39.56 -4.31 11.17
C TYR A 47 38.36 -4.55 10.25
N PHE A 48 38.59 -5.08 9.04
CA PHE A 48 37.50 -5.44 8.12
C PHE A 48 36.67 -6.63 8.63
N ALA A 49 37.33 -7.65 9.20
CA ALA A 49 36.63 -8.77 9.83
C ALA A 49 35.78 -8.29 11.03
N GLY A 50 36.34 -7.43 11.89
CA GLY A 50 35.65 -6.84 13.02
C GLY A 50 34.47 -5.96 12.60
N ALA A 51 34.67 -5.07 11.62
CA ALA A 51 33.61 -4.21 11.10
C ALA A 51 32.45 -5.02 10.50
N THR A 52 32.74 -6.10 9.78
CA THR A 52 31.71 -6.98 9.22
C THR A 52 30.91 -7.68 10.31
N VAL A 53 31.59 -8.19 11.36
CA VAL A 53 30.92 -8.84 12.50
C VAL A 53 30.06 -7.84 13.28
N VAL A 54 30.53 -6.60 13.49
CA VAL A 54 29.76 -5.55 14.17
C VAL A 54 28.52 -5.13 13.37
N ILE A 55 28.64 -5.01 12.04
CA ILE A 55 27.51 -4.68 11.17
C ILE A 55 26.48 -5.82 11.19
N VAL A 56 26.92 -7.07 11.04
CA VAL A 56 26.03 -8.24 11.09
C VAL A 56 25.35 -8.36 12.45
N ALA A 57 26.09 -8.20 13.55
CA ALA A 57 25.54 -8.21 14.90
C ALA A 57 24.57 -7.04 15.15
N SER A 58 24.81 -5.87 14.56
CA SER A 58 23.91 -4.70 14.67
C SER A 58 22.61 -4.92 13.90
N VAL A 59 22.68 -5.51 12.70
CA VAL A 59 21.47 -5.83 11.89
C VAL A 59 20.64 -6.92 12.56
N ILE A 60 21.28 -7.98 13.08
CA ILE A 60 20.60 -9.03 13.85
C ILE A 60 20.03 -8.44 15.14
N GLY A 61 20.81 -7.62 15.85
CA GLY A 61 20.39 -6.92 17.05
C GLY A 61 19.16 -6.04 16.81
N LEU A 62 19.15 -5.21 15.75
CA LEU A 62 18.01 -4.39 15.39
C LEU A 62 16.77 -5.24 15.07
N GLY A 63 16.96 -6.35 14.36
CA GLY A 63 15.89 -7.31 14.06
C GLY A 63 15.30 -7.97 15.32
N VAL A 64 16.15 -8.37 16.27
CA VAL A 64 15.72 -8.94 17.55
C VAL A 64 15.05 -7.88 18.43
N THR A 65 15.59 -6.66 18.47
CA THR A 65 15.01 -5.56 19.26
C THR A 65 13.65 -5.15 18.71
N LEU A 66 13.49 -5.12 17.38
CA LEU A 66 12.21 -4.84 16.72
C LEU A 66 11.18 -5.95 16.97
N ALA A 67 11.59 -7.22 16.88
CA ALA A 67 10.73 -8.36 17.18
C ALA A 67 10.29 -8.38 18.66
N VAL A 68 11.20 -8.08 19.59
CA VAL A 68 10.88 -7.96 21.02
C VAL A 68 9.98 -6.75 21.29
N ALA A 69 10.22 -5.60 20.64
CA ALA A 69 9.36 -4.41 20.77
C ALA A 69 7.94 -4.67 20.23
N MET A 70 7.82 -5.39 19.11
CA MET A 70 6.53 -5.81 18.56
C MET A 70 5.80 -6.80 19.49
N ASN A 71 6.54 -7.71 20.14
CA ASN A 71 5.97 -8.67 21.09
C ASN A 71 5.65 -8.05 22.47
N PHE A 72 6.38 -7.02 22.89
CA PHE A 72 6.08 -6.27 24.11
C PHE A 72 4.88 -5.32 23.90
N GLY A 73 4.74 -4.76 22.70
CA GLY A 73 3.58 -3.95 22.30
C GLY A 73 2.29 -4.74 22.39
N SER A 74 2.26 -5.99 21.92
CA SER A 74 1.07 -6.85 21.99
C SER A 74 0.70 -7.26 23.42
N GLN A 75 1.67 -7.41 24.33
CA GLN A 75 1.45 -7.75 25.73
C GLN A 75 0.92 -6.57 26.57
N GLN A 76 1.29 -5.32 26.23
CA GLN A 76 0.83 -4.12 26.96
C GLN A 76 -0.60 -3.71 26.59
N VAL A 77 -1.10 -4.05 25.40
CA VAL A 77 -2.52 -3.78 25.05
C VAL A 77 -3.47 -4.66 25.85
N ALA A 78 -3.05 -5.88 26.19
CA ALA A 78 -3.84 -6.83 26.99
C ALA A 78 -4.00 -6.38 28.46
N SER A 79 -3.01 -5.70 29.03
CA SER A 79 -3.05 -5.22 30.42
C SER A 79 -3.79 -3.88 30.58
N VAL A 80 -3.75 -2.99 29.58
CA VAL A 80 -4.50 -1.72 29.60
C VAL A 80 -5.99 -1.92 29.38
N GLN A 81 -6.40 -2.91 28.57
CA GLN A 81 -7.81 -3.28 28.40
C GLN A 81 -8.43 -3.92 29.65
N ALA A 82 -7.62 -4.56 30.51
CA ALA A 82 -8.10 -5.09 31.78
C ALA A 82 -8.35 -4.00 32.84
N LEU A 83 -7.63 -2.87 32.80
CA LEU A 83 -7.84 -1.75 33.73
C LEU A 83 -8.91 -0.75 33.26
N SER A 84 -9.11 -0.55 31.96
CA SER A 84 -10.08 0.45 31.46
C SER A 84 -11.55 0.01 31.58
N ALA A 85 -11.82 -1.27 31.84
CA ALA A 85 -13.18 -1.80 32.02
C ALA A 85 -13.82 -1.45 33.37
N LYS A 86 -13.10 -0.80 34.31
CA LYS A 86 -13.64 -0.48 35.65
C LYS A 86 -14.03 0.99 35.88
N THR A 87 -13.82 1.89 34.91
CA THR A 87 -14.16 3.31 35.08
C THR A 87 -14.71 3.89 33.79
N ALA A 88 -16.03 4.01 33.72
CA ALA A 88 -16.77 5.23 33.32
C ALA A 88 -18.10 4.86 32.65
N ALA A 89 -19.14 4.78 33.46
CA ALA A 89 -20.51 4.99 33.02
C ALA A 89 -20.88 6.47 33.25
N ALA A 90 -21.53 7.04 32.24
CA ALA A 90 -22.45 8.19 32.25
C ALA A 90 -21.90 9.65 32.27
N PRO A 91 -22.67 10.61 31.68
CA PRO A 91 -22.13 11.79 31.00
C PRO A 91 -22.64 13.15 31.55
N ALA A 92 -22.01 14.27 31.14
CA ALA A 92 -22.68 15.57 31.04
C ALA A 92 -21.88 16.59 30.19
N ALA A 93 -22.64 17.35 29.40
CA ALA A 93 -22.24 18.40 28.47
C ALA A 93 -21.69 19.69 29.12
N ARG A 94 -21.02 20.55 28.32
CA ARG A 94 -21.30 22.01 28.24
C ARG A 94 -20.53 22.70 27.10
N GLU A 95 -21.25 23.59 26.39
CA GLU A 95 -20.76 24.57 25.42
C GLU A 95 -19.71 25.55 25.99
N THR A 96 -18.85 26.11 25.14
CA THR A 96 -18.58 27.56 25.11
C THR A 96 -18.17 28.03 23.69
N LYS A 97 -18.75 29.16 23.27
CA LYS A 97 -18.35 29.98 22.12
C LYS A 97 -17.25 30.96 22.54
N HIS A 98 -16.29 31.21 21.65
CA HIS A 98 -15.52 32.46 21.42
C HIS A 98 -14.57 32.14 20.25
N ALA A 99 -14.11 33.02 19.39
CA ALA A 99 -14.38 34.39 18.96
C ALA A 99 -13.40 34.56 17.78
N ALA A 100 -13.79 35.34 16.78
CA ALA A 100 -12.93 35.67 15.65
C ALA A 100 -11.74 36.54 16.10
N ASP A 101 -10.57 36.30 15.52
CA ASP A 101 -9.61 37.38 15.25
C ASP A 101 -8.85 37.11 13.94
N LYS A 102 -8.39 38.21 13.39
CA LYS A 102 -7.98 38.60 12.05
C LYS A 102 -6.48 38.82 12.07
N ALA A 103 -5.74 38.40 11.04
CA ALA A 103 -4.46 39.00 10.62
C ALA A 103 -3.85 38.19 9.46
N GLU A 104 -3.76 38.76 8.26
CA GLU A 104 -2.53 39.35 7.68
C GLU A 104 -1.66 38.26 7.01
N GLY A 105 -1.51 38.22 5.69
CA GLY A 105 -0.72 39.19 4.94
C GLY A 105 0.61 38.54 4.54
N GLY A 106 0.61 37.71 3.49
CA GLY A 106 1.77 36.90 3.08
C GLY A 106 1.94 36.82 1.57
N LYS A 107 2.46 37.91 1.00
CA LYS A 107 3.26 38.07 -0.23
C LYS A 107 3.11 37.02 -1.35
N LEU A 108 2.52 37.49 -2.45
CA LEU A 108 2.56 36.88 -3.79
C LEU A 108 4.01 36.69 -4.26
N ILE A 109 4.36 35.46 -4.59
CA ILE A 109 5.58 35.08 -5.32
C ILE A 109 5.18 34.93 -6.79
N GLU A 110 5.83 35.71 -7.66
CA GLU A 110 5.61 35.71 -9.10
C GLU A 110 5.97 34.36 -9.74
N PRO A 111 5.16 33.84 -10.70
CA PRO A 111 5.57 32.69 -11.48
C PRO A 111 6.57 33.12 -12.56
N ALA A 112 7.81 32.69 -12.39
CA ALA A 112 8.84 32.76 -13.42
C ALA A 112 8.36 32.07 -14.71
N THR A 113 8.46 32.80 -15.80
CA THR A 113 8.19 32.36 -17.17
C THR A 113 9.06 31.16 -17.54
N LEU A 114 8.48 29.96 -17.59
CA LEU A 114 9.17 28.76 -18.07
C LEU A 114 9.17 28.77 -19.60
N GLY A 115 10.19 29.42 -20.16
CA GLY A 115 10.49 29.42 -21.58
C GLY A 115 10.92 28.04 -22.07
N ARG A 116 10.39 27.69 -23.25
CA ARG A 116 10.80 26.62 -24.18
C ARG A 116 12.26 26.19 -24.00
N GLY A 117 12.45 25.02 -23.41
CA GLY A 117 13.75 24.36 -23.30
C GLY A 117 13.59 22.85 -23.30
N LEU A 118 12.98 22.29 -24.35
CA LEU A 118 12.96 20.84 -24.60
C LEU A 118 14.34 20.38 -25.11
N GLY A 119 15.39 20.70 -24.38
CA GLY A 119 16.77 20.34 -24.68
C GLY A 119 17.17 19.11 -23.88
N LEU A 120 17.73 18.10 -24.56
CA LEU A 120 18.46 16.90 -24.09
C LEU A 120 17.95 16.08 -22.89
N ALA A 121 17.46 16.70 -21.81
CA ALA A 121 16.89 16.04 -20.64
C ALA A 121 15.60 15.27 -20.96
N GLY A 122 14.76 15.80 -21.86
CA GLY A 122 13.55 15.10 -22.32
C GLY A 122 13.86 13.82 -23.10
N THR A 123 14.94 13.82 -23.89
CA THR A 123 15.37 12.63 -24.64
C THR A 123 16.02 11.58 -23.74
N ILE A 124 16.75 11.99 -22.70
CA ILE A 124 17.31 11.06 -21.71
C ILE A 124 16.18 10.41 -20.89
N LEU A 125 15.14 11.17 -20.52
CA LEU A 125 13.99 10.63 -19.79
C LEU A 125 13.17 9.65 -20.67
N ALA A 126 12.99 9.95 -21.96
CA ALA A 126 12.31 9.06 -22.89
C ALA A 126 13.09 7.75 -23.11
N LEU A 127 14.42 7.83 -23.27
CA LEU A 127 15.26 6.63 -23.41
C LEU A 127 15.29 5.80 -22.11
N ALA A 128 15.32 6.44 -20.94
CA ALA A 128 15.22 5.76 -19.66
C ALA A 128 13.86 5.07 -19.47
N MET A 129 12.77 5.69 -19.92
CA MET A 129 11.43 5.11 -19.85
C MET A 129 11.29 3.91 -20.80
N VAL A 130 11.85 3.98 -22.01
CA VAL A 130 11.87 2.84 -22.95
C VAL A 130 12.71 1.69 -22.38
N ALA A 131 13.89 1.98 -21.82
CA ALA A 131 14.72 0.98 -21.17
C ALA A 131 14.03 0.35 -19.95
N PHE A 132 13.33 1.13 -19.14
CA PHE A 132 12.56 0.63 -18.02
C PHE A 132 11.40 -0.28 -18.46
N LEU A 133 10.68 0.10 -19.53
CA LEU A 133 9.58 -0.71 -20.06
C LEU A 133 10.07 -2.03 -20.67
N THR A 134 11.20 -2.05 -21.36
CA THR A 134 11.76 -3.29 -21.93
C THR A 134 12.28 -4.23 -20.84
N ILE A 135 12.95 -3.69 -19.81
CA ILE A 135 13.41 -4.48 -18.65
C ILE A 135 12.22 -5.01 -17.85
N ASN A 136 11.21 -4.18 -17.59
CA ASN A 136 10.04 -4.60 -16.82
C ASN A 136 9.21 -5.66 -17.58
N ARG A 137 9.13 -5.59 -18.92
CA ARG A 137 8.51 -6.62 -19.77
C ARG A 137 9.28 -7.95 -19.73
N ALA A 138 10.61 -7.91 -19.64
CA ALA A 138 11.43 -9.12 -19.56
C ALA A 138 11.37 -9.78 -18.16
N ILE A 139 11.26 -8.97 -17.11
CA ILE A 139 11.10 -9.45 -15.73
C ILE A 139 9.67 -9.95 -15.48
N ASN A 140 8.68 -9.25 -16.06
CA ASN A 140 7.26 -9.53 -15.92
C ASN A 140 6.65 -9.74 -17.33
N PRO A 141 6.85 -10.92 -17.95
CA PRO A 141 6.17 -11.21 -19.21
C PRO A 141 4.65 -11.13 -18.97
N PRO A 142 3.87 -10.53 -19.90
CA PRO A 142 2.42 -10.60 -19.80
C PRO A 142 2.02 -12.08 -19.79
N LYS A 143 1.09 -12.44 -18.92
CA LYS A 143 0.42 -13.73 -19.04
C LYS A 143 -0.34 -13.70 -20.35
N GLU A 144 0.15 -14.45 -21.34
CA GLU A 144 -0.57 -14.69 -22.58
C GLU A 144 -1.88 -15.37 -22.20
N GLY A 145 -2.98 -14.62 -22.36
CA GLY A 145 -4.32 -15.16 -22.22
C GLY A 145 -4.53 -16.17 -23.32
N GLY A 146 -4.49 -17.45 -22.95
CA GLY A 146 -4.94 -18.54 -23.81
C GLY A 146 -6.41 -18.31 -24.14
N ALA A 147 -6.67 -18.02 -25.40
CA ALA A 147 -7.98 -18.18 -25.99
C ALA A 147 -8.20 -19.69 -26.19
N GLU A 148 -8.99 -20.31 -25.32
CA GLU A 148 -9.52 -21.64 -25.55
C GLU A 148 -11.01 -21.52 -25.89
N THR A 149 -11.37 -21.97 -27.09
CA THR A 149 -12.73 -22.30 -27.51
C THR A 149 -12.82 -23.83 -27.63
N PRO A 150 -13.93 -24.47 -27.23
CA PRO A 150 -13.89 -25.83 -26.69
C PRO A 150 -14.15 -26.90 -27.75
N ALA A 151 -13.58 -28.09 -27.54
CA ALA A 151 -14.04 -29.33 -28.13
C ALA A 151 -14.18 -30.36 -27.00
N GLY A 152 -15.37 -30.93 -26.86
CA GLY A 152 -15.75 -31.77 -25.75
C GLY A 152 -15.19 -33.19 -25.84
N GLU A 153 -15.02 -33.78 -24.66
CA GLU A 153 -15.02 -35.22 -24.42
C GLU A 153 -15.61 -35.42 -23.01
N SER A 154 -16.46 -36.44 -22.86
CA SER A 154 -17.45 -36.62 -21.80
C SER A 154 -16.92 -36.98 -20.39
N THR A 155 -17.56 -36.34 -19.39
CA THR A 155 -17.66 -36.55 -17.93
C THR A 155 -17.15 -37.87 -17.31
N PRO A 156 -16.57 -37.82 -16.10
CA PRO A 156 -17.41 -37.93 -14.88
C PRO A 156 -17.50 -36.64 -14.05
N ALA A 157 -18.68 -36.43 -13.46
CA ALA A 157 -19.13 -35.21 -12.78
C ALA A 157 -18.13 -34.68 -11.73
N VAL A 158 -17.47 -33.57 -12.07
CA VAL A 158 -16.92 -32.64 -11.09
C VAL A 158 -18.09 -31.79 -10.60
N ALA A 159 -18.30 -31.79 -9.29
CA ALA A 159 -19.29 -30.95 -8.63
C ALA A 159 -19.19 -29.49 -9.12
N PRO A 160 -20.31 -28.79 -9.34
CA PRO A 160 -20.27 -27.43 -9.84
C PRO A 160 -19.46 -26.54 -8.88
N ALA A 161 -18.57 -25.74 -9.45
CA ALA A 161 -18.02 -24.56 -8.78
C ALA A 161 -19.19 -23.81 -8.12
N PRO A 162 -19.07 -23.38 -6.85
CA PRO A 162 -20.22 -22.88 -6.11
C PRO A 162 -20.84 -21.72 -6.89
N ALA A 163 -22.10 -21.91 -7.25
CA ALA A 163 -22.95 -20.91 -7.85
C ALA A 163 -22.88 -19.63 -7.03
N ALA A 164 -22.98 -18.49 -7.72
CA ALA A 164 -23.06 -17.16 -7.14
C ALA A 164 -23.98 -17.20 -5.91
N SER A 165 -23.36 -17.07 -4.74
CA SER A 165 -24.01 -17.15 -3.45
C SER A 165 -25.08 -16.06 -3.43
N GLY A 166 -26.32 -16.43 -3.15
CA GLY A 166 -27.45 -15.49 -3.16
C GLY A 166 -27.26 -14.39 -2.12
N PRO A 167 -28.13 -13.37 -2.10
CA PRO A 167 -28.07 -12.30 -1.09
C PRO A 167 -28.07 -12.83 0.35
N ALA A 168 -28.71 -13.98 0.60
CA ALA A 168 -28.70 -14.64 1.90
C ALA A 168 -27.29 -15.08 2.34
N ASP A 169 -26.48 -15.59 1.41
CA ASP A 169 -25.12 -16.04 1.72
C ASP A 169 -24.22 -14.84 1.98
N LEU A 170 -24.33 -13.76 1.19
CA LEU A 170 -23.61 -12.51 1.43
C LEU A 170 -23.98 -11.87 2.77
N GLN A 171 -25.27 -11.85 3.12
CA GLN A 171 -25.75 -11.34 4.39
C GLN A 171 -25.15 -12.12 5.56
N SER A 172 -25.01 -13.44 5.44
CA SER A 172 -24.40 -14.27 6.49
C SER A 172 -22.92 -13.93 6.71
N VAL A 173 -22.17 -13.70 5.63
CA VAL A 173 -20.75 -13.31 5.72
C VAL A 173 -20.60 -11.91 6.28
N PHE A 174 -21.44 -10.96 5.82
CA PHE A 174 -21.46 -9.61 6.37
C PHE A 174 -21.82 -9.60 7.86
N ALA A 175 -22.82 -10.37 8.28
CA ALA A 175 -23.23 -10.47 9.68
C ALA A 175 -22.16 -11.11 10.59
N ALA A 176 -21.20 -11.85 10.01
CA ALA A 176 -20.07 -12.43 10.73
C ALA A 176 -18.88 -11.47 10.87
N LEU A 177 -18.92 -10.29 10.24
CA LEU A 177 -17.87 -9.29 10.43
C LEU A 177 -17.86 -8.78 11.89
N PRO A 178 -16.68 -8.41 12.42
CA PRO A 178 -16.60 -7.74 13.71
C PRO A 178 -17.28 -6.37 13.66
N ALA A 179 -17.51 -5.77 14.82
CA ALA A 179 -18.00 -4.39 14.89
C ALA A 179 -16.98 -3.41 14.28
N GLY A 180 -17.45 -2.52 13.42
CA GLY A 180 -16.60 -1.51 12.76
C GLY A 180 -16.41 -0.25 13.59
N ASP A 181 -15.24 0.37 13.45
CA ASP A 181 -14.87 1.68 13.99
C ASP A 181 -14.74 2.70 12.85
N ALA A 182 -15.60 3.72 12.84
CA ALA A 182 -15.60 4.73 11.79
C ALA A 182 -14.33 5.60 11.76
N ALA A 183 -13.64 5.79 12.89
CA ALA A 183 -12.38 6.54 12.91
C ALA A 183 -11.28 5.74 12.22
N LYS A 184 -11.16 4.44 12.54
CA LYS A 184 -10.25 3.53 11.84
C LYS A 184 -10.61 3.36 10.37
N GLY A 185 -11.90 3.34 10.05
CA GLY A 185 -12.38 3.26 8.67
C GLY A 185 -11.97 4.47 7.84
N LYS A 186 -11.89 5.65 8.45
CA LYS A 186 -11.34 6.84 7.81
C LYS A 186 -9.85 6.67 7.48
N ASP A 187 -9.09 6.11 8.42
CA ASP A 187 -7.66 5.84 8.23
C ASP A 187 -7.45 4.80 7.11
N GLU A 188 -8.26 3.73 7.11
CA GLU A 188 -8.26 2.73 6.04
C GLU A 188 -8.64 3.33 4.68
N PHE A 189 -9.64 4.22 4.64
CA PHE A 189 -10.02 4.90 3.40
C PHE A 189 -8.86 5.71 2.80
N ALA A 190 -7.97 6.26 3.63
CA ALA A 190 -6.78 6.97 3.21
C ALA A 190 -5.59 6.05 2.89
N ALA A 191 -5.46 4.93 3.61
CA ALA A 191 -4.39 3.96 3.42
C ALA A 191 -4.59 3.08 2.17
N GLN A 192 -5.85 2.78 1.85
CA GLN A 192 -6.26 2.06 0.63
C GLN A 192 -6.43 3.05 -0.53
N PRO A 193 -6.43 2.59 -1.81
CA PRO A 193 -6.61 3.47 -2.97
C PRO A 193 -8.06 3.96 -3.15
N CYS A 194 -8.84 4.07 -2.07
CA CYS A 194 -10.21 4.56 -2.12
C CYS A 194 -10.23 6.07 -2.44
N ALA A 195 -9.42 6.85 -1.73
CA ALA A 195 -9.36 8.31 -1.86
C ALA A 195 -8.80 8.80 -3.21
N SER A 196 -8.03 7.97 -3.93
CA SER A 196 -7.53 8.31 -5.27
C SER A 196 -8.62 8.24 -6.35
N CYS A 197 -9.70 7.49 -6.10
CA CYS A 197 -10.78 7.28 -7.05
C CYS A 197 -12.11 7.90 -6.60
N HIS A 198 -12.33 8.07 -5.30
CA HIS A 198 -13.58 8.55 -4.73
C HIS A 198 -13.37 9.81 -3.89
N SER A 199 -14.20 10.82 -4.15
CA SER A 199 -14.24 12.02 -3.31
C SER A 199 -15.27 11.91 -2.20
N LEU A 200 -14.97 12.53 -1.05
CA LEU A 200 -15.94 12.76 0.03
C LEU A 200 -16.66 14.12 -0.12
N GLU A 201 -16.31 14.93 -1.12
CA GLU A 201 -17.01 16.18 -1.42
C GLU A 201 -18.27 15.89 -2.27
N PRO A 202 -19.40 16.56 -2.01
CA PRO A 202 -20.62 16.41 -2.80
C PRO A 202 -20.37 16.65 -4.30
N ASN A 203 -20.90 15.77 -5.14
CA ASN A 203 -20.88 15.86 -6.62
C ASN A 203 -19.48 15.91 -7.27
N LYS A 204 -18.42 15.65 -6.52
CA LYS A 204 -17.05 15.60 -7.06
C LYS A 204 -16.70 14.20 -7.56
N ARG A 205 -16.67 14.05 -8.88
CA ARG A 205 -16.21 12.83 -9.58
C ARG A 205 -14.69 12.89 -9.78
N ILE A 206 -13.99 11.81 -9.42
CA ILE A 206 -12.57 11.64 -9.75
C ILE A 206 -12.45 10.55 -10.82
N VAL A 207 -12.49 9.29 -10.40
CA VAL A 207 -12.63 8.11 -11.28
C VAL A 207 -13.99 7.46 -11.01
N GLY A 208 -14.27 7.19 -9.72
CA GLY A 208 -15.54 6.70 -9.21
C GLY A 208 -16.49 7.83 -8.77
N PRO A 209 -17.72 7.46 -8.34
CA PRO A 209 -18.70 8.41 -7.82
C PRO A 209 -18.24 9.06 -6.51
N SER A 210 -18.78 10.25 -6.24
CA SER A 210 -18.69 10.87 -4.91
C SER A 210 -19.38 10.00 -3.86
N LEU A 211 -18.75 9.88 -2.70
CA LEU A 211 -19.24 9.14 -1.54
C LEU A 211 -19.95 10.04 -0.51
N ALA A 212 -19.99 11.35 -0.73
CA ALA A 212 -20.80 12.26 0.10
C ALA A 212 -22.28 11.87 0.03
N GLY A 213 -22.92 11.52 1.14
CA GLY A 213 -24.29 10.99 1.16
C GLY A 213 -24.46 9.56 0.67
N VAL A 214 -23.37 8.77 0.59
CA VAL A 214 -23.46 7.36 0.19
C VAL A 214 -24.28 6.53 1.19
N ALA A 215 -24.22 6.85 2.49
CA ALA A 215 -24.98 6.13 3.52
C ALA A 215 -26.48 6.13 3.23
N ALA A 216 -27.02 7.28 2.81
CA ALA A 216 -28.43 7.42 2.47
C ALA A 216 -28.78 6.71 1.15
N ARG A 217 -27.93 6.88 0.12
CA ARG A 217 -28.20 6.31 -1.21
C ARG A 217 -28.02 4.80 -1.26
N ALA A 218 -27.09 4.24 -0.50
CA ALA A 218 -26.78 2.81 -0.49
C ALA A 218 -28.01 1.95 -0.19
N ALA A 219 -28.83 2.36 0.79
CA ALA A 219 -30.07 1.66 1.18
C ALA A 219 -31.08 1.51 0.03
N SER A 220 -31.04 2.39 -0.98
CA SER A 220 -31.99 2.37 -2.09
C SER A 220 -31.41 1.81 -3.40
N ARG A 221 -30.14 1.39 -3.43
CA ARG A 221 -29.48 0.94 -4.67
C ARG A 221 -29.91 -0.43 -5.15
N LYS A 222 -30.16 -1.35 -4.22
CA LYS A 222 -30.49 -2.74 -4.52
C LYS A 222 -31.67 -3.19 -3.65
N PRO A 223 -32.80 -3.60 -4.24
CA PRO A 223 -33.96 -4.07 -3.48
C PRO A 223 -33.58 -5.21 -2.53
N GLY A 224 -34.04 -5.14 -1.28
CA GLY A 224 -33.77 -6.15 -0.25
C GLY A 224 -32.40 -6.07 0.42
N TYR A 225 -31.56 -5.08 0.08
CA TYR A 225 -30.27 -4.85 0.75
C TYR A 225 -30.39 -3.74 1.80
N SER A 226 -29.68 -3.89 2.92
CA SER A 226 -29.38 -2.74 3.79
C SER A 226 -28.30 -1.86 3.14
N ALA A 227 -28.12 -0.63 3.65
CA ALA A 227 -27.04 0.24 3.20
C ALA A 227 -25.66 -0.43 3.39
N GLU A 228 -25.44 -1.01 4.56
CA GLU A 228 -24.19 -1.66 4.94
C GLU A 228 -23.93 -2.90 4.08
N LEU A 229 -24.96 -3.73 3.82
CA LEU A 229 -24.81 -4.90 2.95
C LEU A 229 -24.44 -4.49 1.52
N TYR A 230 -25.06 -3.42 1.01
CA TYR A 230 -24.73 -2.88 -0.31
C TYR A 230 -23.28 -2.37 -0.35
N LEU A 231 -22.83 -1.65 0.68
CA LEU A 231 -21.46 -1.16 0.78
C LEU A 231 -20.46 -2.32 0.87
N TYR A 232 -20.76 -3.35 1.67
CA TYR A 232 -19.96 -4.57 1.77
C TYR A 232 -19.82 -5.27 0.41
N GLU A 233 -20.92 -5.48 -0.32
CA GLU A 233 -20.89 -6.08 -1.66
C GLU A 233 -20.13 -5.19 -2.65
N SER A 234 -20.31 -3.87 -2.60
CA SER A 234 -19.60 -2.92 -3.47
C SER A 234 -18.08 -2.95 -3.25
N ILE A 235 -17.63 -3.16 -2.01
CA ILE A 235 -16.20 -3.26 -1.68
C ILE A 235 -15.64 -4.63 -2.09
N THR A 236 -16.34 -5.71 -1.74
CA THR A 236 -15.81 -7.09 -1.89
C THR A 236 -16.10 -7.72 -3.25
N LYS A 237 -17.13 -7.25 -3.95
CA LYS A 237 -17.58 -7.69 -5.27
C LYS A 237 -17.96 -6.49 -6.15
N PRO A 238 -17.03 -5.59 -6.51
CA PRO A 238 -17.37 -4.30 -7.13
C PRO A 238 -18.14 -4.41 -8.45
N SER A 239 -17.95 -5.48 -9.22
CA SER A 239 -18.68 -5.72 -10.48
C SER A 239 -20.10 -6.29 -10.28
N ALA A 240 -20.51 -6.62 -9.05
CA ALA A 240 -21.87 -7.13 -8.78
C ALA A 240 -22.95 -6.05 -8.92
N TYR A 241 -22.58 -4.77 -8.78
CA TYR A 241 -23.44 -3.63 -9.07
C TYR A 241 -22.59 -2.46 -9.54
N VAL A 242 -22.74 -2.08 -10.80
CA VAL A 242 -22.06 -0.92 -11.39
C VAL A 242 -23.04 0.25 -11.41
N VAL A 243 -22.67 1.34 -10.75
CA VAL A 243 -23.48 2.58 -10.76
C VAL A 243 -23.55 3.12 -12.19
N GLN A 244 -24.72 3.60 -12.59
CA GLN A 244 -24.93 4.23 -13.90
C GLN A 244 -23.85 5.28 -14.21
N ASP A 245 -23.38 5.31 -15.46
CA ASP A 245 -22.36 6.22 -15.99
C ASP A 245 -20.91 6.00 -15.48
N PHE A 246 -20.68 4.89 -14.79
CA PHE A 246 -19.34 4.40 -14.41
C PHE A 246 -18.98 3.11 -15.17
N GLN A 247 -17.69 2.94 -15.42
CA GLN A 247 -17.16 1.76 -16.12
C GLN A 247 -16.86 0.65 -15.12
N ASP A 248 -17.17 -0.59 -15.51
CA ASP A 248 -16.81 -1.78 -14.76
C ASP A 248 -15.28 -2.03 -14.80
N GLY A 249 -14.77 -2.81 -13.85
CA GLY A 249 -13.37 -3.24 -13.80
C GLY A 249 -12.37 -2.18 -13.31
N LEU A 250 -12.80 -0.94 -13.07
CA LEU A 250 -11.94 0.12 -12.54
C LEU A 250 -11.72 0.02 -11.03
N MET A 251 -12.74 -0.41 -10.28
CA MET A 251 -12.60 -0.65 -8.85
C MET A 251 -11.84 -1.97 -8.62
N PRO A 252 -10.78 -2.01 -7.79
CA PRO A 252 -10.01 -3.22 -7.56
C PRO A 252 -10.87 -4.40 -7.11
N GLN A 253 -10.79 -5.52 -7.83
CA GLN A 253 -11.61 -6.71 -7.61
C GLN A 253 -11.08 -7.63 -6.50
N ASN A 254 -9.95 -7.26 -5.87
CA ASN A 254 -9.23 -8.10 -4.93
C ASN A 254 -9.40 -7.67 -3.46
N PHE A 255 -10.26 -6.70 -3.16
CA PHE A 255 -10.43 -6.20 -1.80
C PHE A 255 -11.01 -7.24 -0.83
N ALA A 256 -11.79 -8.22 -1.31
CA ALA A 256 -12.23 -9.33 -0.48
C ALA A 256 -11.06 -10.17 0.07
N GLN A 257 -9.94 -10.21 -0.65
CA GLN A 257 -8.75 -10.98 -0.29
C GLN A 257 -7.67 -10.13 0.38
N THR A 258 -7.60 -8.84 0.08
CA THR A 258 -6.54 -7.95 0.61
C THR A 258 -6.95 -7.21 1.88
N LEU A 259 -8.24 -6.95 2.08
CA LEU A 259 -8.73 -6.31 3.30
C LEU A 259 -9.09 -7.38 4.34
N THR A 260 -8.62 -7.20 5.56
CA THR A 260 -9.05 -8.04 6.68
C THR A 260 -10.54 -7.81 7.00
N PRO A 261 -11.23 -8.76 7.66
CA PRO A 261 -12.62 -8.57 8.08
C PRO A 261 -12.84 -7.31 8.92
N GLN A 262 -11.89 -6.96 9.78
CA GLN A 262 -11.96 -5.74 10.58
C GLN A 262 -11.86 -4.49 9.71
N GLN A 263 -10.94 -4.44 8.74
CA GLN A 263 -10.82 -3.30 7.82
C GLN A 263 -12.07 -3.11 6.97
N GLN A 264 -12.70 -4.20 6.53
CA GLN A 264 -13.96 -4.15 5.79
C GLN A 264 -15.08 -3.56 6.67
N ALA A 265 -15.19 -4.02 7.93
CA ALA A 265 -16.16 -3.49 8.88
C ALA A 265 -15.93 -2.00 9.21
N ASP A 266 -14.67 -1.62 9.45
CA ASP A 266 -14.26 -0.24 9.75
C ASP A 266 -14.58 0.70 8.58
N LEU A 267 -14.23 0.31 7.35
CA LEU A 267 -14.57 1.06 6.13
C LEU A 267 -16.08 1.26 5.98
N ILE A 268 -16.88 0.21 6.18
CA ILE A 268 -18.34 0.32 6.10
C ILE A 268 -18.86 1.29 7.17
N ALA A 269 -18.38 1.18 8.41
CA ALA A 269 -18.75 2.10 9.49
C ALA A 269 -18.41 3.55 9.14
N PHE A 270 -17.24 3.81 8.55
CA PHE A 270 -16.86 5.13 8.07
C PHE A 270 -17.76 5.62 6.93
N LEU A 271 -18.04 4.79 5.94
CA LEU A 271 -18.92 5.15 4.82
C LEU A 271 -20.35 5.46 5.28
N MET A 272 -20.82 4.79 6.34
CA MET A 272 -22.12 5.09 6.97
C MET A 272 -22.16 6.47 7.65
N THR A 273 -21.00 7.09 7.92
CA THR A 273 -20.94 8.49 8.41
C THR A 273 -21.05 9.52 7.29
N GLN A 274 -20.90 9.11 6.03
CA GLN A 274 -20.95 10.01 4.87
C GLN A 274 -22.41 10.24 4.44
N LYS A 275 -23.04 11.25 5.06
CA LYS A 275 -24.45 11.64 4.86
C LYS A 275 -24.63 12.80 3.89
#